data_AF-A0A8J4A6G7-F1
#
_entry.id   AF-A0A8J4A6G7-F1
#
_cell.length_a   1.000
_cell.length_b   1.000
_cell.length_c   1.000
_cell.angle_alpha   90.00
_cell.angle_beta   90.00
_cell.angle_gamma   90.00
#
_symmetry.space_group_name_H-M   'P 1'
#
loop_
_entity.id
_entity.type
_entity.pdbx_description
1 polymer ?
#
loop_
_entity_poly.entity_id
_entity_poly.type
_entity_poly.pdbx_seq_one_letter_code
_entity_poly.pdbx_strand_id
1 'polypeptide(L)' 'MSAVYATGVLPLPGDQVPISPAVAPLAVGTDVLTVRWTQPCETPGWAYLVGTWRNGNAGRVMVWLDRIIVRRRC' A
#
# COMPACT_ATOMS: atom_id res chain seq x y z
N MET A 1 -0.88 20.91 -7.85
CA MET A 1 -0.68 19.44 -7.99
C MET A 1 -1.94 18.74 -7.50
N SER A 2 -2.61 17.97 -8.35
CA SER A 2 -3.81 17.20 -8.00
C SER A 2 -3.40 15.77 -7.68
N ALA A 3 -3.89 15.21 -6.57
CA ALA A 3 -3.65 13.81 -6.23
C ALA A 3 -4.69 12.93 -6.94
N VAL A 4 -4.24 11.83 -7.56
CA VAL A 4 -5.13 10.83 -8.16
C VAL A 4 -5.33 9.69 -7.16
N TYR A 5 -6.59 9.29 -6.96
CA TYR A 5 -6.98 8.16 -6.11
C TYR A 5 -7.55 7.03 -6.99
N ALA A 6 -6.97 5.83 -6.89
CA ALA A 6 -7.43 4.66 -7.63
C ALA A 6 -7.59 3.45 -6.71
N THR A 7 -8.74 2.79 -6.79
CA THR A 7 -9.08 1.58 -6.01
C THR A 7 -8.85 0.34 -6.87
N GLY A 8 -8.38 -0.77 -6.28
CA GLY A 8 -8.21 -2.01 -7.03
C GLY A 8 -6.95 -2.05 -7.92
N VAL A 9 -6.15 -0.98 -7.91
CA VAL A 9 -4.96 -0.84 -8.76
C VAL A 9 -3.71 -1.16 -7.95
N LEU A 10 -2.81 -1.94 -8.54
CA LEU A 10 -1.49 -2.20 -7.96
C LEU A 10 -0.72 -0.88 -7.79
N PRO A 11 -0.24 -0.57 -6.57
CA PRO A 11 0.59 0.61 -6.33
C PRO A 11 1.89 0.55 -7.14
N LEU A 12 2.33 1.70 -7.63
CA LEU A 12 3.61 1.87 -8.32
C LEU A 12 4.68 2.38 -7.35
N PRO A 13 5.97 2.27 -7.71
CA PRO A 13 7.04 2.91 -6.95
C PRO A 13 6.78 4.42 -6.79
N GLY A 14 6.88 4.93 -5.57
CA GLY A 14 6.60 6.32 -5.19
C GLY A 14 5.16 6.59 -4.72
N ASP A 15 4.23 5.67 -4.97
CA ASP A 15 2.85 5.84 -4.53
C ASP A 15 2.72 5.77 -3.01
N GLN A 16 1.79 6.55 -2.46
CA GLN A 16 1.49 6.56 -1.04
C GLN A 16 0.20 5.77 -0.78
N VAL A 17 0.29 4.73 0.04
CA VAL A 17 -0.83 3.86 0.39
C VAL A 17 -1.13 4.00 1.88
N PRO A 18 -2.31 4.51 2.26
CA PRO A 18 -2.80 4.45 3.63
C PRO A 18 -3.09 2.99 4.01
N ILE A 19 -2.35 2.49 4.98
CA ILE A 19 -2.56 1.17 5.57
C ILE A 19 -3.48 1.34 6.77
N SER A 20 -4.52 0.52 6.80
CA SER A 20 -5.49 0.45 7.89
C SER A 20 -6.02 -0.98 7.98
N PRO A 21 -6.72 -1.35 9.08
CA PRO A 21 -7.35 -2.67 9.20
C PRO A 21 -8.31 -3.03 8.07
N ALA A 22 -8.86 -2.03 7.36
CA ALA A 22 -9.73 -2.25 6.20
C ALA A 22 -8.97 -2.72 4.95
N VAL A 23 -7.65 -2.47 4.90
CA VAL A 23 -6.76 -2.78 3.76
C VAL A 23 -5.80 -3.94 4.09
N ALA A 24 -5.41 -4.08 5.36
CA ALA A 24 -4.51 -5.12 5.86
C ALA A 24 -5.02 -5.65 7.22
N PRO A 25 -5.61 -6.86 7.30
CA PRO A 25 -6.34 -7.31 8.49
C PRO A 25 -5.50 -7.80 9.66
N LEU A 26 -4.17 -7.81 9.57
CA LEU A 26 -3.31 -8.33 10.64
C LEU A 26 -2.31 -7.29 11.13
N ALA A 27 -2.44 -6.90 12.40
CA ALA A 27 -1.44 -6.24 13.25
C ALA A 27 -0.79 -4.93 12.76
N VAL A 28 -1.25 -4.34 11.65
CA VAL A 28 -0.73 -3.05 11.19
C VAL A 28 -1.63 -1.95 11.74
N GLY A 29 -1.06 -1.09 12.60
CA GLY A 29 -1.69 0.16 12.98
C GLY A 29 -1.96 1.04 11.76
N THR A 30 -2.68 2.14 11.94
CA THR A 30 -2.94 3.07 10.85
C THR A 30 -1.68 3.88 10.53
N ASP A 31 -1.12 3.73 9.34
CA ASP A 31 0.02 4.54 8.85
C ASP A 31 0.00 4.65 7.32
N VAL A 32 0.93 5.39 6.72
CA VAL A 32 1.10 5.51 5.27
C VAL A 32 2.43 4.89 4.86
N LEU A 33 2.37 3.96 3.91
CA LEU A 33 3.54 3.38 3.27
C LEU A 33 3.80 4.08 1.94
N THR A 34 5.02 4.55 1.72
CA THR A 34 5.50 4.94 0.38
C THR A 34 6.08 3.71 -0.29
N VAL A 35 5.47 3.28 -1.38
CA VAL A 35 5.79 2.02 -2.06
C VAL A 35 7.11 2.14 -2.82
N ARG A 36 7.97 1.14 -2.70
CA ARG A 36 9.17 0.99 -3.55
C ARG A 36 8.97 -0.09 -4.61
N TRP A 37 8.35 -1.20 -4.26
CA TRP A 37 7.91 -2.23 -5.21
C TRP A 37 6.77 -3.06 -4.60
N THR A 38 6.08 -3.79 -5.46
CA THR A 38 5.04 -4.75 -5.10
C THR A 38 5.55 -6.16 -5.33
N GLN A 39 5.19 -7.07 -4.43
CA GLN A 39 5.53 -8.48 -4.53
C GLN A 39 4.22 -9.30 -4.54
N PRO A 40 4.09 -10.29 -5.43
CA PRO A 40 2.92 -11.16 -5.46
C PRO A 40 2.77 -11.93 -4.14
N CYS A 41 1.53 -12.14 -3.72
CA CYS A 41 1.20 -13.05 -2.62
C CYS A 41 0.67 -14.36 -3.20
N GLU A 42 0.94 -15.47 -2.53
CA GLU A 42 0.40 -16.79 -2.91
C GLU A 42 -1.14 -16.85 -2.74
N THR A 43 -1.69 -16.02 -1.86
CA THR A 43 -3.14 -15.93 -1.66
C THR A 43 -3.77 -15.02 -2.73
N PRO A 44 -4.74 -15.51 -3.54
CA PRO A 44 -5.41 -14.70 -4.54
C PRO A 44 -6.08 -13.47 -3.94
N GLY A 45 -5.98 -12.32 -4.62
CA GLY A 45 -6.53 -11.05 -4.14
C GLY A 45 -5.63 -10.30 -3.16
N TRP A 46 -4.43 -10.80 -2.87
CA TRP A 46 -3.46 -10.18 -1.97
C TRP A 46 -2.16 -9.82 -2.68
N ALA A 47 -1.48 -8.80 -2.17
CA ALA A 47 -0.10 -8.49 -2.52
C ALA A 47 0.68 -8.02 -1.30
N TYR A 48 2.00 -8.11 -1.38
CA TYR A 48 2.90 -7.46 -0.43
C TYR A 48 3.36 -6.12 -1.00
N LEU A 49 3.15 -5.05 -0.25
CA LEU A 49 3.79 -3.77 -0.53
C LEU A 49 5.07 -3.69 0.29
N VAL A 50 6.18 -3.39 -0.40
CA VAL A 50 7.46 -3.13 0.25
C VAL A 50 7.83 -1.67 0.01
N GLY A 51 8.21 -0.98 1.08
CA GLY A 51 8.37 0.46 1.02
C GLY A 51 8.96 1.06 2.28
N THR A 52 8.68 2.36 2.46
CA THR A 52 9.14 3.14 3.59
C THR A 52 7.91 3.75 4.29
N TRP A 53 7.78 3.49 5.59
CA TRP A 53 6.73 4.07 6.43
C TRP A 53 6.94 5.58 6.60
N ARG A 54 5.92 6.28 7.11
CA ARG A 54 6.01 7.74 7.34
C ARG A 54 7.16 8.12 8.28
N ASN A 55 7.48 7.26 9.24
CA ASN A 55 8.59 7.46 10.18
C ASN A 55 9.99 7.21 9.57
N GLY A 56 10.08 6.87 8.28
CA GLY A 56 11.34 6.62 7.58
C GLY A 56 11.84 5.17 7.65
N ASN A 57 11.19 4.30 8.44
CA ASN A 57 11.60 2.90 8.55
C ASN A 57 11.14 2.10 7.33
N ALA A 58 11.97 1.12 6.94
CA ALA A 58 11.58 0.14 5.93
C ALA A 58 10.40 -0.71 6.43
N GLY A 59 9.51 -1.06 5.50
CA GLY A 59 8.26 -1.75 5.81
C GLY A 59 7.85 -2.75 4.74
N ARG A 60 7.19 -3.81 5.19
CA ARG A 60 6.50 -4.78 4.33
C ARG A 60 5.13 -5.06 4.94
N VAL A 61 4.09 -4.99 4.12
CA VAL A 61 2.70 -5.25 4.54
C VAL A 61 1.94 -6.01 3.48
N MET A 62 1.15 -6.98 3.91
CA MET A 62 0.21 -7.70 3.06
C MET A 62 -1.11 -6.93 2.97
N VAL A 63 -1.62 -6.70 1.77
CA VAL A 63 -2.79 -5.85 1.51
C VAL A 63 -3.78 -6.51 0.56
N TRP A 64 -5.06 -6.25 0.77
CA TRP A 64 -6.15 -6.62 -0.12
C TRP A 64 -6.17 -5.75 -1.37
N LEU A 65 -5.99 -6.33 -2.55
CA LEU A 65 -5.89 -5.58 -3.81
C LEU A 65 -7.15 -4.76 -4.10
N ASP A 66 -8.34 -5.32 -3.86
CA ASP A 66 -9.64 -4.69 -4.10
C ASP A 66 -9.96 -3.52 -3.16
N ARG A 67 -9.20 -3.35 -2.07
CA ARG A 67 -9.43 -2.32 -1.04
C ARG A 67 -8.35 -1.25 -0.96
N ILE A 68 -7.27 -1.37 -1.73
CA ILE A 68 -6.18 -0.40 -1.72
C ILE A 68 -6.63 0.88 -2.44
N ILE A 69 -6.56 2.00 -1.74
CA ILE A 69 -6.65 3.33 -2.33
C ILE A 69 -5.24 3.89 -2.47
N VAL A 70 -4.81 4.12 -3.72
CA VAL A 70 -3.48 4.63 -4.04
C VAL A 70 -3.53 6.14 -4.19
N ARG A 71 -2.67 6.88 -3.48
CA ARG A 71 -2.45 8.32 -3.73
C ARG A 71 -1.20 8.52 -4.58
N ARG A 72 -1.39 8.93 -5.84
CA ARG A 72 -0.28 9.26 -6.75
C ARG A 72 0.13 10.73 -6.59
N ARG A 73 1.43 10.99 -6.50
CA ARG A 73 1.98 12.35 -6.65
C ARG A 73 2.30 12.57 -8.13
N CYS A 74 1.66 13.58 -8.72
CA CYS A 74 2.03 14.13 -10.03
C CYS A 74 3.16 15.14 -9.87
#